data_AF-A0AAN6ECJ9-F1
#
_entry.id   AF-A0AAN6ECJ9-F1
#
_cell.length_a   1.000
_cell.length_b   1.000
_cell.length_c   1.000
_cell.angle_alpha   90.00
_cell.angle_beta   90.00
_cell.angle_gamma   90.00
#
_symmetry.space_group_name_H-M   'P 1'
#
loop_
_entity.id
_entity.type
_entity.pdbx_description
1 polymer ?
#
loop_
_entity_poly.entity_id
_entity_poly.type
_entity_poly.pdbx_seq_one_letter_code
_entity_poly.pdbx_strand_id
1 'polypeptide(L)'
;MPLGAVPMAFTTVITSMVTILASYEVAWMPTLALVLWCINIVFALLSCLAIPFLITSHQKHAFENVNATLLLPVVPTVVASSAGAIVASVHSGTTAVAVVLISYALWAMGVGISLMLITFYVVRLILHKLPPPETIISVFIPLGPLGQSSYAIQLLGVQALRVFPDGLSQMTYLGEVLHSLGFFLGLLIWSLAIWWFTHAIYSVLYTRFCGPVPFNLGWWALIFPTGTFVSSSGELWDLTGYTFFRILASTITVGIVLLWIVVILGTICFAWTGELFKPINTRHLEVHTYVEGEDVQSPEQRV
;
A
#
# COMPACT_ATOMS: atom_id res chain seq x y z
N MET A 1 6.03 1.00 -13.22
CA MET A 1 4.85 1.61 -13.88
C MET A 1 3.74 1.76 -12.83
N PRO A 2 3.16 2.96 -12.62
CA PRO A 2 2.17 3.22 -11.56
C PRO A 2 0.77 2.65 -11.85
N LEU A 3 0.67 1.56 -12.61
CA LEU A 3 -0.61 0.97 -13.01
C LEU A 3 -1.45 0.51 -11.81
N GLY A 4 -0.81 0.09 -10.72
CA GLY A 4 -1.50 -0.23 -9.47
C GLY A 4 -2.12 1.00 -8.77
N ALA A 5 -1.66 2.22 -9.05
CA ALA A 5 -2.22 3.42 -8.44
C ALA A 5 -3.67 3.69 -8.89
N VAL A 6 -4.02 3.30 -10.11
CA VAL A 6 -5.37 3.49 -10.67
C VAL A 6 -6.45 2.76 -9.86
N PRO A 7 -6.39 1.43 -9.66
CA PRO A 7 -7.38 0.74 -8.82
C PRO A 7 -7.35 1.18 -7.36
N MET A 8 -6.20 1.60 -6.82
CA MET A 8 -6.15 2.16 -5.46
C MET A 8 -6.92 3.47 -5.36
N ALA A 9 -6.70 4.41 -6.28
CA ALA A 9 -7.44 5.69 -6.31
C ALA A 9 -8.94 5.46 -6.54
N PHE A 10 -9.28 4.53 -7.45
CA PHE A 10 -10.67 4.19 -7.71
C PHE A 10 -11.35 3.60 -6.47
N THR A 11 -10.62 2.81 -5.68
CA THR A 11 -11.10 2.30 -4.40
C THR A 11 -11.47 3.43 -3.43
N THR A 12 -10.63 4.47 -3.32
CA THR A 12 -10.91 5.62 -2.45
C THR A 12 -12.22 6.32 -2.82
N VAL A 13 -12.53 6.42 -4.12
CA VAL A 13 -13.82 6.98 -4.60
C VAL A 13 -14.98 6.11 -4.13
N ILE A 14 -14.87 4.78 -4.28
CA ILE A 14 -15.92 3.83 -3.87
C ILE A 14 -16.17 3.92 -2.36
N THR A 15 -15.11 3.85 -1.55
CA THR A 15 -15.25 3.86 -0.09
C THR A 15 -15.77 5.20 0.41
N SER A 16 -15.27 6.31 -0.13
CA SER A 16 -15.74 7.65 0.22
C SER A 16 -17.21 7.86 -0.14
N MET A 17 -17.65 7.36 -1.29
CA MET A 17 -19.06 7.39 -1.69
C MET A 17 -19.94 6.65 -0.67
N VAL A 18 -19.55 5.43 -0.27
CA VAL A 18 -20.31 4.66 0.72
C VAL A 18 -20.31 5.37 2.08
N THR A 19 -19.15 5.78 2.59
CA THR A 19 -19.03 6.40 3.92
C THR A 19 -19.78 7.73 4.02
N ILE A 20 -19.78 8.54 2.96
CA ILE A 20 -20.47 9.85 2.96
C ILE A 20 -21.97 9.69 2.71
N LEU A 21 -22.38 8.86 1.75
CA LEU A 21 -23.78 8.80 1.30
C LEU A 21 -24.64 7.82 2.10
N ALA A 22 -24.06 6.90 2.88
CA ALA A 22 -24.82 5.92 3.66
C ALA A 22 -25.78 6.58 4.67
N SER A 23 -25.38 7.71 5.28
CA SER A 23 -26.23 8.44 6.23
C SER A 23 -27.43 9.15 5.59
N TYR A 24 -27.44 9.30 4.27
CA TYR A 24 -28.51 9.95 3.51
C TYR A 24 -29.46 8.94 2.85
N GLU A 25 -29.27 7.63 3.07
CA GLU A 25 -30.12 6.55 2.55
C GLU A 25 -30.38 6.62 1.03
N VAL A 26 -29.37 7.03 0.26
CA VAL A 26 -29.49 7.20 -1.19
C VAL A 26 -29.73 5.85 -1.89
N ALA A 27 -30.93 5.65 -2.44
CA ALA A 27 -31.39 4.35 -2.95
C ALA A 27 -30.51 3.69 -4.02
N TRP A 28 -29.90 4.47 -4.94
CA TRP A 28 -29.05 3.94 -6.01
C TRP A 28 -27.62 3.64 -5.56
N MET A 29 -27.20 4.15 -4.40
CA MET A 29 -25.80 4.13 -3.98
C MET A 29 -25.27 2.71 -3.71
N PRO A 30 -25.97 1.81 -3.00
CA PRO A 30 -25.47 0.45 -2.77
C PRO A 30 -25.19 -0.30 -4.07
N THR A 31 -26.13 -0.25 -5.02
CA THR A 31 -25.97 -0.89 -6.33
C THR A 31 -24.80 -0.31 -7.11
N LEU A 32 -24.65 1.02 -7.13
CA LEU A 32 -23.51 1.65 -7.81
C LEU A 32 -22.18 1.26 -7.15
N ALA A 33 -22.11 1.27 -5.82
CA ALA A 33 -20.92 0.89 -5.07
C ALA A 33 -20.50 -0.55 -5.39
N LEU A 34 -21.46 -1.47 -5.47
CA LEU A 34 -21.20 -2.86 -5.84
C LEU A 34 -20.65 -2.99 -7.27
N VAL A 35 -21.28 -2.32 -8.25
CA VAL A 35 -20.84 -2.37 -9.65
C VAL A 35 -19.43 -1.80 -9.80
N LEU A 36 -19.16 -0.63 -9.21
CA LEU A 36 -17.84 -0.02 -9.24
C LEU A 36 -16.80 -0.90 -8.55
N TRP A 37 -17.15 -1.54 -7.44
CA TRP A 37 -16.28 -2.48 -6.75
C TRP A 37 -15.95 -3.71 -7.59
N CYS A 38 -16.94 -4.31 -8.27
CA CYS A 38 -16.71 -5.42 -9.20
C CYS A 38 -15.74 -5.03 -10.33
N ILE A 39 -15.90 -3.84 -10.92
CA ILE A 39 -14.99 -3.32 -11.95
C ILE A 39 -13.58 -3.14 -11.35
N ASN A 40 -13.49 -2.59 -10.14
CA ASN A 40 -12.22 -2.36 -9.46
C ASN A 40 -11.47 -3.65 -9.15
N ILE A 41 -12.17 -4.74 -8.80
CA ILE A 41 -11.55 -6.06 -8.60
C ILE A 41 -10.83 -6.52 -9.86
N VAL A 42 -11.44 -6.35 -11.04
CA VAL A 42 -10.80 -6.74 -12.31
C VAL A 42 -9.48 -5.99 -12.49
N PHE A 43 -9.46 -4.67 -12.27
CA PHE A 43 -8.23 -3.88 -12.34
C PHE A 43 -7.20 -4.28 -11.28
N ALA A 44 -7.64 -4.56 -10.05
CA ALA A 44 -6.76 -4.99 -8.97
C ALA A 44 -6.11 -6.35 -9.26
N LEU A 45 -6.88 -7.31 -9.79
CA LEU A 45 -6.39 -8.63 -10.19
C LEU A 45 -5.44 -8.54 -11.38
N LEU A 46 -5.77 -7.75 -12.41
CA LEU A 46 -4.86 -7.50 -13.54
C LEU A 46 -3.54 -6.90 -13.05
N SER A 47 -3.61 -5.93 -12.13
CA SER A 47 -2.41 -5.35 -11.53
C SER A 47 -1.59 -6.39 -10.75
N CYS A 48 -2.23 -7.18 -9.89
CA CYS A 48 -1.54 -8.11 -9.00
C CYS A 48 -1.03 -9.37 -9.69
N LEU A 49 -1.67 -9.82 -10.76
CA LEU A 49 -1.32 -11.06 -11.46
C LEU A 49 -0.52 -10.78 -12.73
N ALA A 50 -0.99 -9.87 -13.59
CA ALA A 50 -0.37 -9.65 -14.90
C ALA A 50 0.96 -8.90 -14.76
N ILE A 51 1.05 -7.88 -13.91
CA ILE A 51 2.27 -7.08 -13.81
C ILE A 51 3.44 -7.89 -13.24
N PRO A 52 3.33 -8.62 -12.11
CA PRO A 52 4.42 -9.48 -11.65
C PRO A 52 4.81 -10.54 -12.68
N PHE A 53 3.84 -11.12 -13.41
CA PHE A 53 4.15 -12.05 -14.50
C PHE A 53 4.92 -11.40 -15.65
N LEU A 54 4.54 -10.18 -16.07
CA LEU A 54 5.26 -9.45 -17.11
C LEU A 54 6.67 -9.06 -16.66
N ILE A 55 6.82 -8.68 -15.39
CA ILE A 55 8.12 -8.40 -14.77
C ILE A 55 9.01 -9.66 -14.84
N THR A 56 8.52 -10.82 -14.40
CA THR A 56 9.32 -12.05 -14.39
C THR A 56 9.59 -12.61 -15.79
N SER A 57 8.71 -12.39 -16.76
CA SER A 57 8.86 -12.93 -18.13
C SER A 57 9.69 -12.06 -19.05
N HIS A 58 9.69 -10.73 -18.89
CA HIS A 58 10.29 -9.81 -19.86
C HIS A 58 11.40 -8.91 -19.30
N GLN A 59 11.59 -8.84 -17.97
CA GLN A 59 12.60 -7.96 -17.37
C GLN A 59 13.79 -8.77 -16.82
N LYS A 60 15.00 -8.31 -17.14
CA LYS A 60 16.22 -8.78 -16.49
C LYS A 60 16.44 -7.96 -15.22
N HIS A 61 16.35 -8.60 -14.05
CA HIS A 61 16.60 -7.94 -12.77
C HIS A 61 17.89 -8.43 -12.15
N ALA A 62 18.85 -7.51 -11.96
CA ALA A 62 19.88 -7.69 -10.95
C ALA A 62 19.26 -7.50 -9.56
N PHE A 63 19.67 -8.30 -8.57
CA PHE A 63 19.07 -8.29 -7.23
C PHE A 63 19.21 -6.91 -6.53
N GLU A 64 20.28 -6.18 -6.84
CA GLU A 64 20.51 -4.80 -6.36
C GLU A 64 19.43 -3.79 -6.79
N ASN A 65 18.75 -4.06 -7.90
CA ASN A 65 17.69 -3.23 -8.47
C ASN A 65 16.30 -3.52 -7.89
N VAL A 66 16.19 -4.52 -7.00
CA VAL A 66 14.98 -4.75 -6.22
C VAL A 66 14.70 -3.52 -5.37
N ASN A 67 13.53 -2.94 -5.55
CA ASN A 67 13.10 -1.75 -4.84
C ASN A 67 11.65 -1.89 -4.39
N ALA A 68 11.25 -1.04 -3.45
CA ALA A 68 9.93 -1.11 -2.83
C ALA A 68 8.76 -0.92 -3.81
N THR A 69 9.00 -0.37 -5.01
CA THR A 69 7.93 -0.15 -6.00
C THR A 69 7.37 -1.44 -6.59
N LEU A 70 8.06 -2.57 -6.41
CA LEU A 70 7.54 -3.91 -6.75
C LEU A 70 6.28 -4.28 -5.96
N LEU A 71 6.00 -3.59 -4.85
CA LEU A 71 4.76 -3.75 -4.10
C LEU A 71 3.56 -3.06 -4.75
N LEU A 72 3.79 -1.98 -5.52
CA LEU A 72 2.71 -1.16 -6.09
C LEU A 72 1.69 -1.96 -6.93
N PRO A 73 2.08 -2.99 -7.70
CA PRO A 73 1.11 -3.80 -8.43
C PRO A 73 0.25 -4.72 -7.56
N VAL A 74 0.73 -5.09 -6.36
CA VAL A 74 0.12 -6.09 -5.48
C VAL A 74 -0.86 -5.46 -4.50
N VAL A 75 -0.50 -4.30 -3.95
CA VAL A 75 -1.31 -3.52 -2.98
C VAL A 75 -2.78 -3.32 -3.39
N PRO A 76 -3.14 -3.08 -4.67
CA PRO A 76 -4.53 -2.89 -5.08
C PRO A 76 -5.50 -3.97 -4.64
N THR A 77 -5.07 -5.24 -4.57
CA THR A 77 -5.95 -6.34 -4.15
C THR A 77 -6.36 -6.22 -2.69
N VAL A 78 -5.41 -5.85 -1.82
CA VAL A 78 -5.66 -5.63 -0.39
C VAL A 78 -6.48 -4.36 -0.15
N VAL A 79 -6.28 -3.33 -0.98
CA VAL A 79 -7.10 -2.11 -0.94
C VAL A 79 -8.54 -2.42 -1.37
N ALA A 80 -8.73 -3.16 -2.47
CA ALA A 80 -10.04 -3.62 -2.93
C ALA A 80 -10.75 -4.52 -1.89
N SER A 81 -10.00 -5.30 -1.11
CA SER A 81 -10.54 -6.10 -0.01
C SER A 81 -11.18 -5.25 1.09
N SER A 82 -10.48 -4.24 1.62
CA SER A 82 -11.07 -3.32 2.60
C SER A 82 -12.31 -2.59 2.06
N ALA A 83 -12.29 -2.23 0.77
CA ALA A 83 -13.44 -1.62 0.11
C ALA A 83 -14.62 -2.57 0.02
N GLY A 84 -14.37 -3.85 -0.23
CA GLY A 84 -15.40 -4.87 -0.22
C GLY A 84 -16.04 -5.01 1.15
N ALA A 85 -15.28 -4.91 2.24
CA ALA A 85 -15.86 -4.86 3.60
C ALA A 85 -16.80 -3.65 3.77
N ILE A 86 -16.41 -2.47 3.28
CA ILE A 86 -17.25 -1.27 3.33
C ILE A 86 -18.50 -1.41 2.43
N VAL A 87 -18.34 -1.92 1.20
CA VAL A 87 -19.47 -2.19 0.29
C VAL A 87 -20.42 -3.23 0.87
N ALA A 88 -19.90 -4.25 1.55
CA ALA A 88 -20.73 -5.23 2.22
C ALA A 88 -21.62 -4.58 3.27
N SER A 89 -21.13 -3.56 4.01
CA SER A 89 -21.88 -2.90 5.10
C SER A 89 -23.23 -2.31 4.67
N VAL A 90 -23.37 -1.94 3.39
CA VAL A 90 -24.61 -1.41 2.80
C VAL A 90 -25.43 -2.45 2.03
N HIS A 91 -25.06 -3.72 2.12
CA HIS A 91 -25.78 -4.85 1.52
C HIS A 91 -26.16 -5.90 2.57
N SER A 92 -27.11 -6.76 2.25
CA SER A 92 -27.56 -7.87 3.10
C SER A 92 -27.67 -9.18 2.30
N GLY A 93 -27.93 -10.29 3.00
CA GLY A 93 -28.13 -11.61 2.41
C GLY A 93 -26.94 -12.11 1.60
N THR A 94 -27.22 -12.84 0.53
CA THR A 94 -26.22 -13.54 -0.30
C THR A 94 -25.21 -12.58 -0.94
N THR A 95 -25.62 -11.36 -1.30
CA THR A 95 -24.70 -10.37 -1.87
C THR A 95 -23.62 -9.96 -0.87
N ALA A 96 -24.01 -9.67 0.38
CA ALA A 96 -23.05 -9.33 1.43
C ALA A 96 -22.09 -10.50 1.71
N VAL A 97 -22.62 -11.73 1.77
CA VAL A 97 -21.82 -12.97 1.93
C VAL A 97 -20.78 -13.09 0.81
N ALA A 98 -21.19 -12.96 -0.45
CA ALA A 98 -20.31 -13.09 -1.59
C ALA A 98 -19.21 -12.01 -1.58
N VAL A 99 -19.57 -10.75 -1.31
CA VAL A 99 -18.61 -9.64 -1.22
C VAL A 99 -17.59 -9.90 -0.12
N VAL A 100 -18.01 -10.35 1.07
CA VAL A 100 -17.09 -10.65 2.18
C VAL A 100 -16.15 -11.81 1.84
N LEU A 101 -16.66 -12.92 1.27
CA LEU A 101 -15.82 -14.06 0.88
C LEU A 101 -14.79 -13.70 -0.20
N ILE A 102 -15.21 -12.97 -1.23
CA ILE A 102 -14.30 -12.46 -2.27
C ILE A 102 -13.25 -11.55 -1.64
N SER A 103 -13.64 -10.70 -0.70
CA SER A 103 -12.73 -9.78 -0.02
C SER A 103 -11.69 -10.50 0.84
N TYR A 104 -12.05 -11.60 1.52
CA TYR A 104 -11.07 -12.46 2.20
C TYR A 104 -10.06 -13.08 1.22
N ALA A 105 -10.51 -13.53 0.04
CA ALA A 105 -9.61 -14.07 -0.98
C ALA A 105 -8.64 -13.00 -1.54
N LEU A 106 -9.15 -11.80 -1.83
CA LEU A 106 -8.34 -10.66 -2.26
C LEU A 106 -7.32 -10.25 -1.18
N TRP A 107 -7.75 -10.26 0.08
CA TRP A 107 -6.88 -9.99 1.21
C TRP A 107 -5.73 -10.98 1.29
N ALA A 108 -6.03 -12.29 1.29
CA ALA A 108 -5.04 -13.35 1.45
C ALA A 108 -3.98 -13.31 0.34
N MET A 109 -4.42 -13.08 -0.91
CA MET A 109 -3.52 -12.90 -2.05
C MET A 109 -2.64 -11.65 -1.89
N GLY A 110 -3.23 -10.51 -1.55
CA GLY A 110 -2.51 -9.25 -1.42
C GLY A 110 -1.48 -9.27 -0.29
N VAL A 111 -1.87 -9.71 0.91
CA VAL A 111 -0.97 -9.79 2.07
C VAL A 111 0.12 -10.84 1.87
N GLY A 112 -0.22 -12.02 1.32
CA GLY A 112 0.74 -13.09 1.10
C GLY A 112 1.86 -12.68 0.16
N ILE A 113 1.51 -12.14 -1.01
CA ILE A 113 2.51 -11.67 -1.98
C ILE A 113 3.27 -10.46 -1.42
N SER A 114 2.60 -9.55 -0.71
CA SER A 114 3.27 -8.39 -0.10
C SER A 114 4.34 -8.82 0.90
N LEU A 115 4.05 -9.76 1.81
CA LEU A 115 5.02 -10.24 2.80
C LEU A 115 6.25 -10.90 2.14
N MET A 116 6.05 -11.65 1.06
CA MET A 116 7.16 -12.21 0.27
C MET A 116 8.06 -11.11 -0.30
N LEU A 117 7.47 -10.10 -0.96
CA LEU A 117 8.22 -8.98 -1.55
C LEU A 117 8.89 -8.09 -0.50
N ILE A 118 8.25 -7.86 0.65
CA ILE A 118 8.84 -7.13 1.78
C ILE A 118 10.06 -7.88 2.30
N THR A 119 9.98 -9.20 2.42
CA THR A 119 11.12 -10.02 2.87
C THR A 119 12.31 -9.87 1.93
N PHE A 120 12.08 -9.97 0.61
CA PHE A 120 13.13 -9.72 -0.39
C PHE A 120 13.69 -8.30 -0.30
N TYR A 121 12.84 -7.31 -0.07
CA TYR A 121 13.28 -5.92 0.07
C TYR A 121 14.15 -5.71 1.32
N VAL A 122 13.81 -6.35 2.45
CA VAL A 122 14.66 -6.32 3.66
C VAL A 122 16.02 -6.93 3.38
N VAL A 123 16.08 -8.09 2.72
CA VAL A 123 17.36 -8.71 2.33
C VAL A 123 18.17 -7.76 1.44
N ARG A 124 17.52 -7.09 0.49
CA ARG A 124 18.17 -6.08 -0.35
C ARG A 124 18.72 -4.91 0.47
N LEU A 125 17.97 -4.38 1.44
CA LEU A 125 18.43 -3.28 2.30
C LEU A 125 19.64 -3.70 3.16
N ILE A 126 19.68 -4.95 3.62
CA ILE A 126 20.82 -5.50 4.37
C ILE A 126 22.07 -5.58 3.48
N LEU A 127 21.93 -6.08 2.25
CA LEU A 127 23.06 -6.33 1.35
C LEU A 127 23.54 -5.06 0.61
N HIS A 128 22.63 -4.16 0.24
CA HIS A 128 22.90 -3.02 -0.63
C HIS A 128 22.62 -1.65 0.01
N LYS A 129 22.42 -1.60 1.34
CA LYS A 129 22.14 -0.38 2.13
C LYS A 129 20.83 0.31 1.73
N LEU A 130 20.58 1.48 2.33
CA LEU A 130 19.41 2.31 2.05
C LEU A 130 19.41 2.82 0.59
N PRO A 131 18.23 3.09 0.00
CA PRO A 131 18.13 3.71 -1.31
C PRO A 131 18.82 5.09 -1.34
N PRO A 132 19.24 5.56 -2.53
CA PRO A 132 19.84 6.88 -2.67
C PRO A 132 18.83 8.00 -2.33
N PRO A 133 19.31 9.22 -1.98
CA PRO A 133 18.47 10.31 -1.49
C PRO A 133 17.26 10.66 -2.36
N GLU A 134 17.35 10.48 -3.67
CA GLU A 134 16.29 10.77 -4.63
C GLU A 134 15.09 9.83 -4.48
N THR A 135 15.32 8.60 -3.98
CA THR A 135 14.29 7.56 -3.87
C THR A 135 14.07 7.10 -2.43
N ILE A 136 14.72 7.73 -1.45
CA ILE A 136 14.64 7.34 -0.03
C ILE A 136 13.20 7.32 0.50
N ILE A 137 12.34 8.20 -0.01
CA ILE A 137 10.93 8.25 0.38
C ILE A 137 10.18 6.95 0.03
N SER A 138 10.63 6.21 -0.99
CA SER A 138 10.03 4.92 -1.36
C SER A 138 10.14 3.86 -0.27
N VAL A 139 11.00 4.04 0.74
CA VAL A 139 11.07 3.17 1.93
C VAL A 139 9.75 3.17 2.71
N PHE A 140 8.86 4.16 2.53
CA PHE A 140 7.52 4.13 3.11
C PHE A 140 6.55 3.17 2.40
N ILE A 141 6.80 2.77 1.15
CA ILE A 141 5.86 1.97 0.36
C ILE A 141 5.42 0.67 1.07
N PRO A 142 6.29 -0.12 1.72
CA PRO A 142 5.89 -1.34 2.42
C PRO A 142 4.94 -1.12 3.60
N LEU A 143 4.90 0.08 4.18
CA LEU A 143 3.90 0.41 5.19
C LEU A 143 2.48 0.33 4.63
N GLY A 144 2.31 0.60 3.33
CA GLY A 144 1.03 0.59 2.63
C GLY A 144 0.31 -0.76 2.71
N PRO A 145 0.87 -1.85 2.15
CA PRO A 145 0.27 -3.17 2.26
C PRO A 145 0.17 -3.65 3.71
N LEU A 146 1.11 -3.32 4.61
CA LEU A 146 1.01 -3.73 6.01
C LEU A 146 -0.18 -3.05 6.71
N GLY A 147 -0.24 -1.72 6.70
CA GLY A 147 -1.35 -0.97 7.27
C GLY A 147 -2.69 -1.32 6.63
N GLN A 148 -2.73 -1.46 5.30
CA GLN A 148 -3.98 -1.78 4.60
C GLN A 148 -4.43 -3.21 4.86
N SER A 149 -3.52 -4.18 4.93
CA SER A 149 -3.88 -5.57 5.25
C SER A 149 -4.41 -5.66 6.68
N SER A 150 -3.80 -4.94 7.63
CA SER A 150 -4.31 -4.84 9.00
C SER A 150 -5.70 -4.21 9.04
N TYR A 151 -5.91 -3.11 8.34
CA TYR A 151 -7.21 -2.44 8.29
C TYR A 151 -8.30 -3.33 7.64
N ALA A 152 -7.98 -3.95 6.51
CA ALA A 152 -8.90 -4.80 5.78
C ALA A 152 -9.36 -6.02 6.60
N ILE A 153 -8.44 -6.72 7.28
CA ILE A 153 -8.80 -7.94 8.02
C ILE A 153 -9.65 -7.65 9.26
N GLN A 154 -9.43 -6.49 9.90
CA GLN A 154 -10.26 -6.00 10.99
C GLN A 154 -11.68 -5.70 10.50
N LEU A 155 -11.82 -4.92 9.43
CA LEU A 155 -13.13 -4.62 8.83
C LEU A 155 -13.87 -5.88 8.37
N LEU A 156 -13.16 -6.83 7.76
CA LEU A 156 -13.75 -8.11 7.35
C LEU A 156 -14.23 -8.91 8.55
N GLY A 157 -13.48 -8.90 9.66
CA GLY A 157 -13.92 -9.49 10.92
C GLY A 157 -15.22 -8.86 11.46
N VAL A 158 -15.36 -7.53 11.39
CA VAL A 158 -16.62 -6.83 11.75
C VAL A 158 -17.76 -7.26 10.83
N GLN A 159 -17.53 -7.31 9.52
CA GLN A 159 -18.55 -7.76 8.57
C GLN A 159 -18.91 -9.23 8.74
N ALA A 160 -17.97 -10.08 9.14
CA ALA A 160 -18.23 -11.50 9.34
C ALA A 160 -19.26 -11.76 10.45
N LEU A 161 -19.23 -11.01 11.55
CA LEU A 161 -20.29 -11.07 12.59
C LEU A 161 -21.68 -10.76 12.04
N ARG A 162 -21.76 -9.77 11.16
CA ARG A 162 -23.03 -9.29 10.60
C ARG A 162 -23.58 -10.22 9.52
N VAL A 163 -22.68 -10.80 8.72
CA VAL A 163 -23.03 -11.50 7.47
C VAL A 163 -23.14 -13.02 7.65
N PHE A 164 -22.42 -13.60 8.61
CA PHE A 164 -22.46 -15.04 8.91
C PHE A 164 -23.18 -15.46 10.22
N PRO A 165 -24.10 -14.70 10.84
CA PRO A 165 -24.81 -15.22 12.00
C PRO A 165 -25.79 -16.32 11.56
N ASP A 166 -25.69 -17.48 12.19
CA ASP A 166 -26.62 -18.64 12.18
C ASP A 166 -27.05 -19.24 10.82
N GLY A 167 -26.53 -18.76 9.68
CA GLY A 167 -27.07 -19.04 8.34
C GLY A 167 -26.27 -19.95 7.41
N LEU A 168 -24.99 -20.25 7.69
CA LEU A 168 -24.27 -21.30 6.94
C LEU A 168 -24.48 -22.63 7.66
N SER A 169 -25.20 -23.55 7.02
CA SER A 169 -25.90 -24.71 7.59
C SER A 169 -25.07 -25.73 8.39
N GLN A 170 -23.81 -25.49 8.71
CA GLN A 170 -22.94 -26.38 9.51
C GLN A 170 -21.90 -25.65 10.39
N MET A 171 -21.86 -24.32 10.43
CA MET A 171 -20.79 -23.54 11.11
C MET A 171 -21.35 -22.42 12.00
N THR A 172 -22.00 -22.80 13.10
CA THR A 172 -22.73 -21.90 14.02
C THR A 172 -21.92 -20.70 14.54
N TYR A 173 -20.60 -20.81 14.69
CA TYR A 173 -19.75 -19.76 15.27
C TYR A 173 -18.82 -19.06 14.26
N LEU A 174 -19.06 -19.23 12.95
CA LEU A 174 -18.12 -18.75 11.93
C LEU A 174 -17.88 -17.24 12.02
N GLY A 175 -18.94 -16.44 12.19
CA GLY A 175 -18.83 -14.99 12.30
C GLY A 175 -17.97 -14.53 13.49
N GLU A 176 -18.18 -15.13 14.66
CA GLU A 176 -17.45 -14.82 15.90
C GLU A 176 -15.96 -15.19 15.81
N VAL A 177 -15.67 -16.36 15.23
CA VAL A 177 -14.30 -16.83 15.00
C VAL A 177 -13.59 -15.90 14.02
N LEU A 178 -14.23 -15.56 12.89
CA LEU A 178 -13.64 -14.67 11.90
C LEU A 178 -13.44 -13.24 12.42
N HIS A 179 -14.29 -12.78 13.32
CA HIS A 179 -14.11 -11.49 14.00
C HIS A 179 -12.91 -11.50 14.95
N SER A 180 -12.81 -12.54 15.79
CA SER A 180 -11.70 -12.72 16.71
C SER A 180 -10.36 -12.85 15.96
N LEU A 181 -10.36 -13.59 14.84
CA LEU A 181 -9.22 -13.69 13.94
C LEU A 181 -8.93 -12.36 13.25
N GLY A 182 -9.97 -11.61 12.85
CA GLY A 182 -9.85 -10.28 12.26
C GLY A 182 -9.09 -9.32 13.17
N PHE A 183 -9.50 -9.25 14.43
CA PHE A 183 -8.81 -8.48 15.46
C PHE A 183 -7.37 -8.95 15.67
N PHE A 184 -7.15 -10.25 15.91
CA PHE A 184 -5.83 -10.79 16.24
C PHE A 184 -4.83 -10.66 15.09
N LEU A 185 -5.22 -11.05 13.86
CA LEU A 185 -4.38 -10.90 12.67
C LEU A 185 -4.14 -9.42 12.34
N GLY A 186 -5.16 -8.58 12.54
CA GLY A 186 -5.06 -7.13 12.42
C GLY A 186 -3.96 -6.56 13.31
N LEU A 187 -3.96 -6.92 14.59
CA LEU A 187 -2.97 -6.50 15.57
C LEU A 187 -1.56 -7.01 15.26
N LEU A 188 -1.42 -8.26 14.81
CA LEU A 188 -0.12 -8.82 14.41
C LEU A 188 0.50 -8.06 13.22
N ILE A 189 -0.28 -7.84 12.16
CA ILE A 189 0.21 -7.11 10.97
C ILE A 189 0.45 -5.64 11.32
N TRP A 190 -0.39 -5.03 12.15
CA TRP A 190 -0.20 -3.67 12.66
C TRP A 190 1.12 -3.52 13.43
N SER A 191 1.49 -4.53 14.23
CA SER A 191 2.78 -4.55 14.96
C SER A 191 3.97 -4.58 14.00
N LEU A 192 3.87 -5.33 12.90
CA LEU A 192 4.87 -5.30 11.82
C LEU A 192 4.91 -3.94 11.11
N ALA A 193 3.75 -3.30 10.94
CA ALA A 193 3.65 -1.96 10.38
C ALA A 193 4.36 -0.90 11.26
N ILE A 194 4.30 -1.00 12.59
CA ILE A 194 5.07 -0.11 13.49
C ILE A 194 6.57 -0.24 13.24
N TRP A 195 7.07 -1.47 13.20
CA TRP A 195 8.48 -1.70 12.94
C TRP A 195 8.88 -1.08 11.60
N TRP A 196 8.07 -1.27 10.56
CA TRP A 196 8.35 -0.68 9.26
C TRP A 196 8.29 0.86 9.27
N PHE A 197 7.28 1.43 9.92
CA PHE A 197 7.10 2.87 10.03
C PHE A 197 8.28 3.54 10.73
N THR A 198 8.73 2.98 11.86
CA THR A 198 9.91 3.47 12.58
C THR A 198 11.17 3.33 11.74
N HIS A 199 11.36 2.20 11.05
CA HIS A 199 12.48 1.99 10.14
C HIS A 199 12.49 3.02 8.98
N ALA A 200 11.33 3.31 8.39
CA ALA A 200 11.20 4.29 7.32
C ALA A 200 11.51 5.72 7.78
N ILE A 201 11.03 6.12 8.98
CA ILE A 201 11.37 7.41 9.59
C ILE A 201 12.89 7.51 9.82
N TYR A 202 13.50 6.52 10.46
CA TYR A 202 14.95 6.55 10.71
C TYR A 202 15.76 6.59 9.42
N SER A 203 15.33 5.87 8.37
CA SER A 203 15.98 5.88 7.07
C SER A 203 15.99 7.28 6.45
N VAL A 204 14.83 7.96 6.43
CA VAL A 204 14.72 9.32 5.88
C VAL A 204 15.49 10.34 6.72
N LEU A 205 15.40 10.26 8.06
CA LEU A 205 16.14 11.16 8.95
C LEU A 205 17.64 10.99 8.77
N TYR A 206 18.15 9.75 8.77
CA TYR A 206 19.56 9.46 8.56
C TYR A 206 20.07 10.02 7.23
N THR A 207 19.37 9.75 6.12
CA THR A 207 19.73 10.28 4.80
C THR A 207 19.71 11.81 4.78
N ARG A 208 18.74 12.44 5.46
CA ARG A 208 18.64 13.90 5.58
C ARG A 208 19.77 14.50 6.43
N PHE A 209 20.29 13.78 7.41
CA PHE A 209 21.47 14.19 8.19
C PHE A 209 22.75 14.11 7.36
N CYS A 210 22.86 13.13 6.45
CA CYS A 210 24.02 12.98 5.57
C CYS A 210 24.02 13.92 4.35
N GLY A 211 22.87 14.47 3.96
CA GLY A 211 22.77 15.38 2.82
C GLY A 211 21.34 15.85 2.53
N PRO A 212 21.17 16.71 1.51
CA PRO A 212 19.84 17.13 1.09
C PRO A 212 19.06 15.96 0.47
N VAL A 213 17.77 15.86 0.80
CA VAL A 213 16.81 14.98 0.12
C VAL A 213 16.06 15.84 -0.90
N PRO A 214 16.28 15.66 -2.21
CA PRO A 214 15.64 16.49 -3.21
C PRO A 214 14.14 16.23 -3.26
N PHE A 215 13.37 17.30 -3.49
CA PHE A 215 11.93 17.18 -3.71
C PHE A 215 11.66 16.57 -5.10
N ASN A 216 10.75 15.60 -5.16
CA ASN A 216 10.27 14.99 -6.39
C ASN A 216 8.89 14.36 -6.16
N LEU A 217 8.23 13.88 -7.23
CA LEU A 217 6.91 13.26 -7.14
C LEU A 217 6.84 12.03 -6.22
N GLY A 218 7.97 11.38 -5.95
CA GLY A 218 8.07 10.27 -5.00
C GLY A 218 7.68 10.65 -3.56
N TRP A 219 7.65 11.94 -3.21
CA TRP A 219 7.19 12.42 -1.92
C TRP A 219 5.71 12.08 -1.63
N TRP A 220 4.90 11.88 -2.67
CA TRP A 220 3.52 11.39 -2.52
C TRP A 220 3.43 10.01 -1.87
N ALA A 221 4.51 9.21 -1.90
CA ALA A 221 4.56 7.91 -1.23
C ALA A 221 4.57 8.01 0.31
N LEU A 222 4.62 9.22 0.90
CA LEU A 222 4.42 9.42 2.35
C LEU A 222 2.95 9.35 2.75
N ILE A 223 2.03 9.70 1.85
CA ILE A 223 0.63 9.96 2.22
C ILE A 223 -0.15 8.65 2.35
N PHE A 224 -0.27 7.89 1.26
CA PHE A 224 -1.08 6.67 1.24
C PHE A 224 -0.60 5.63 2.27
N PRO A 225 0.69 5.21 2.29
CA PRO A 225 1.15 4.20 3.24
C PRO A 225 0.96 4.57 4.71
N THR A 226 1.23 5.83 5.06
CA THR A 226 1.02 6.31 6.43
C THR A 226 -0.48 6.40 6.75
N GLY A 227 -1.30 6.77 5.76
CA GLY A 227 -2.75 6.80 5.88
C GLY A 227 -3.34 5.42 6.19
N THR A 228 -2.85 4.35 5.56
CA THR A 228 -3.34 2.98 5.86
C THR A 228 -2.96 2.52 7.27
N PHE A 229 -1.79 2.95 7.75
CA PHE A 229 -1.38 2.72 9.15
C PHE A 229 -2.25 3.50 10.15
N VAL A 230 -2.67 4.72 9.80
CA VAL A 230 -3.66 5.48 10.59
C VAL A 230 -5.02 4.79 10.59
N SER A 231 -5.53 4.35 9.43
CA SER A 231 -6.82 3.67 9.33
C SER A 231 -6.85 2.38 10.15
N SER A 232 -5.80 1.55 10.07
CA SER A 232 -5.69 0.35 10.90
C SER A 232 -5.63 0.65 12.39
N SER A 233 -4.95 1.73 12.78
CA SER A 233 -4.92 2.18 14.19
C SER A 233 -6.29 2.68 14.64
N GLY A 234 -7.04 3.38 13.78
CA GLY A 234 -8.41 3.82 14.05
C GLY A 234 -9.36 2.65 14.28
N GLU A 235 -9.28 1.64 13.41
CA GLU A 235 -10.10 0.42 13.55
C GLU A 235 -9.78 -0.35 14.83
N LEU A 236 -8.50 -0.42 15.24
CA LEU A 236 -8.13 -1.00 16.54
C LEU A 236 -8.72 -0.23 17.72
N TRP A 237 -8.85 1.11 17.61
CA TRP A 237 -9.57 1.90 18.59
C TRP A 237 -11.06 1.52 18.61
N ASP A 238 -11.71 1.42 17.46
CA ASP A 238 -13.13 1.09 17.36
C ASP A 238 -13.43 -0.32 17.92
N LEU A 239 -12.52 -1.28 17.72
CA LEU A 239 -12.64 -2.65 18.23
C LEU A 239 -12.35 -2.79 19.73
N THR A 240 -11.45 -1.99 20.30
CA THR A 240 -10.95 -2.20 21.67
C THR A 240 -11.37 -1.14 22.68
N GLY A 241 -11.68 0.07 22.23
CA GLY A 241 -11.89 1.25 23.08
C GLY A 241 -10.62 1.73 23.80
N TYR A 242 -9.42 1.25 23.44
CA TYR A 242 -8.17 1.68 24.07
C TYR A 242 -7.64 3.00 23.53
N THR A 243 -7.66 4.05 24.36
CA THR A 243 -7.36 5.44 23.97
C THR A 243 -5.99 5.62 23.32
N PHE A 244 -5.04 4.72 23.61
CA PHE A 244 -3.74 4.66 22.94
C PHE A 244 -3.86 4.69 21.40
N PHE A 245 -4.69 3.82 20.82
CA PHE A 245 -4.85 3.72 19.37
C PHE A 245 -5.43 5.00 18.77
N ARG A 246 -6.39 5.62 19.46
CA ARG A 246 -6.98 6.90 19.06
C ARG A 246 -5.98 8.05 19.06
N ILE A 247 -5.18 8.16 20.13
CA ILE A 247 -4.15 9.21 20.24
C ILE A 247 -3.10 9.04 19.15
N LEU A 248 -2.64 7.81 18.94
CA LEU A 248 -1.66 7.50 17.90
C LEU A 248 -2.20 7.85 16.50
N ALA A 249 -3.38 7.35 16.15
CA ALA A 249 -4.03 7.64 14.86
C ALA A 249 -4.21 9.15 14.65
N SER A 250 -4.69 9.87 15.67
CA SER A 250 -4.91 11.33 15.60
C SER A 250 -3.61 12.11 15.41
N THR A 251 -2.55 11.74 16.15
CA THR A 251 -1.24 12.39 16.08
C THR A 251 -0.61 12.21 14.71
N ILE A 252 -0.62 10.98 14.19
CA ILE A 252 -0.08 10.68 12.86
C ILE A 252 -0.94 11.35 11.78
N THR A 253 -2.26 11.42 11.94
CA THR A 253 -3.16 12.14 11.00
C THR A 253 -2.76 13.60 10.86
N VAL A 254 -2.51 14.31 11.97
CA VAL A 254 -2.03 15.70 11.92
C VAL A 254 -0.72 15.80 11.15
N GLY A 255 0.22 14.87 11.40
CA GLY A 255 1.47 14.78 10.64
C GLY A 255 1.26 14.56 9.14
N ILE A 256 0.37 13.65 8.75
CA ILE A 256 0.02 13.39 7.34
C ILE A 256 -0.58 14.63 6.69
N VAL A 257 -1.49 15.35 7.36
CA VAL A 257 -2.11 16.57 6.82
C VAL A 257 -1.05 17.64 6.56
N LEU A 258 -0.13 17.85 7.50
CA LEU A 258 0.98 18.80 7.33
C LEU A 258 1.90 18.37 6.17
N LEU A 259 2.27 17.09 6.10
CA LEU A 259 3.05 16.55 4.99
C LEU A 259 2.33 16.71 3.65
N TRP A 260 1.03 16.45 3.60
CA TRP A 260 0.21 16.62 2.41
C TRP A 260 0.24 18.07 1.92
N ILE A 261 0.10 19.05 2.83
CA ILE A 261 0.22 20.48 2.50
C ILE A 261 1.59 20.80 1.91
N VAL A 262 2.68 20.30 2.52
CA VAL A 262 4.03 20.49 2.00
C VAL A 262 4.18 19.89 0.59
N VAL A 263 3.70 18.66 0.39
CA VAL A 263 3.84 17.95 -0.88
C VAL A 263 2.98 18.58 -1.97
N ILE A 264 1.76 19.02 -1.69
CA ILE A 264 0.91 19.67 -2.70
C ILE A 264 1.46 21.05 -3.09
N LEU A 265 1.93 21.86 -2.12
CA LEU A 265 2.54 23.16 -2.42
C LEU A 265 3.83 23.00 -3.24
N GLY A 266 4.68 22.03 -2.87
CA GLY A 266 5.86 21.68 -3.65
C GLY A 266 5.49 21.22 -5.07
N THR A 267 4.48 20.36 -5.20
CA THR A 267 4.00 19.87 -6.51
C THR A 267 3.52 21.03 -7.39
N ILE A 268 2.72 21.95 -6.83
CA ILE A 268 2.22 23.13 -7.56
C ILE A 268 3.38 24.04 -7.99
N CYS A 269 4.31 24.33 -7.08
CA CYS A 269 5.47 25.17 -7.36
C CYS A 269 6.34 24.58 -8.49
N PHE A 270 6.70 23.29 -8.40
CA PHE A 270 7.50 22.60 -9.42
C PHE A 270 6.75 22.39 -10.74
N ALA A 271 5.41 22.25 -10.70
CA ALA A 271 4.59 22.20 -11.90
C ALA A 271 4.59 23.54 -12.63
N TRP A 272 4.48 24.65 -11.90
CA TRP A 272 4.52 26.00 -12.47
C TRP A 272 5.89 26.38 -13.04
N THR A 273 6.99 25.94 -12.44
CA THR A 273 8.34 26.18 -12.97
C THR A 273 8.72 25.25 -14.13
N GLY A 274 7.89 24.25 -14.45
CA GLY A 274 8.16 23.23 -15.46
C GLY A 274 9.24 22.22 -15.06
N GLU A 275 9.87 22.37 -13.89
CA GLU A 275 10.88 21.46 -13.35
C GLU A 275 10.31 20.06 -13.11
N LEU A 276 9.01 19.96 -12.80
CA LEU A 276 8.32 18.68 -12.58
C LEU A 276 8.35 17.75 -13.79
N PHE A 277 8.37 18.32 -15.00
CA PHE A 277 8.29 17.58 -16.26
C PHE A 277 9.65 17.35 -16.90
N LYS A 278 10.74 17.85 -16.29
CA LYS A 278 12.09 17.57 -16.77
C LYS A 278 12.48 16.14 -16.43
N PRO A 279 13.20 15.43 -17.32
CA PRO A 279 13.79 14.14 -16.97
C PRO A 279 14.71 14.33 -15.76
N ILE A 280 14.62 13.41 -14.78
CA ILE A 280 15.60 13.37 -13.69
C ILE A 280 16.98 13.28 -14.33
N ASN A 281 17.88 14.21 -14.02
CA ASN A 281 19.21 14.26 -14.60
C ASN A 281 20.05 13.10 -14.05
N THR A 282 20.01 11.94 -14.69
CA THR A 282 20.71 10.70 -14.26
C THR A 282 22.20 10.70 -14.54
N ARG A 283 22.81 11.81 -15.00
CA ARG A 283 24.24 11.85 -15.37
C ARG A 283 25.19 11.42 -14.26
N HIS A 284 24.84 11.63 -12.98
CA HIS A 284 25.67 11.19 -11.86
C HIS A 284 25.56 9.68 -11.56
N LEU A 285 24.56 8.98 -12.12
CA LEU A 285 24.43 7.52 -12.05
C LEU A 285 25.22 6.83 -13.16
N GLU A 286 25.46 7.50 -14.30
CA GLU A 286 26.25 6.96 -15.41
C GLU A 286 27.76 6.98 -15.15
N VAL A 287 28.25 7.89 -14.30
CA VAL A 287 29.69 8.03 -14.01
C VAL A 287 30.26 6.78 -13.29
N HIS A 288 29.44 6.02 -12.58
CA HIS A 288 29.91 4.78 -11.93
C HIS A 288 30.02 3.57 -12.88
N THR A 289 29.42 3.63 -14.07
CA THR A 289 29.54 2.56 -15.08
C THR A 289 30.73 2.73 -16.03
N TYR A 290 31.28 3.94 -16.17
CA TYR A 290 32.40 4.18 -17.09
C TYR A 290 33.79 4.00 -16.46
N VAL A 291 33.93 4.19 -15.14
CA VAL A 291 35.26 4.11 -14.49
C VAL A 291 35.76 2.66 -14.32
N GLU A 292 34.88 1.65 -14.37
CA GLU A 292 35.31 0.24 -14.36
C GLU A 292 35.61 -0.35 -15.77
N GLY A 293 35.43 0.44 -16.84
CA GLY A 293 35.50 -0.05 -18.22
C GLY A 293 36.74 0.33 -19.05
N GLU A 294 37.60 1.23 -18.58
CA GLU A 294 38.63 1.87 -19.43
C GLU A 294 40.11 1.54 -19.11
N ASP A 295 40.42 0.54 -18.29
CA ASP A 295 41.83 0.20 -17.98
C ASP A 295 42.39 -1.05 -18.70
N VAL A 296 41.74 -1.54 -19.77
CA VAL A 296 42.30 -2.65 -20.57
C VAL A 296 42.17 -2.42 -22.07
N GLN A 297 43.03 -1.57 -22.63
CA GLN A 297 43.46 -1.59 -24.05
C GLN A 297 44.80 -0.85 -24.15
N SER A 298 45.95 -1.51 -24.37
CA SER A 298 46.56 -1.90 -25.67
C SER A 298 48.11 -1.96 -25.46
N PRO A 299 49.04 -2.43 -26.34
CA PRO A 299 48.92 -2.99 -27.70
C PRO A 299 49.75 -4.27 -28.01
N GLU A 300 49.32 -4.94 -29.08
CA GLU A 300 50.06 -5.60 -30.18
C GLU A 300 51.47 -6.25 -30.02
N GLN A 301 51.50 -7.52 -30.47
CA GLN A 301 52.43 -8.15 -31.44
C GLN A 301 53.96 -8.04 -31.26
N ARG A 302 54.65 -9.19 -31.16
CA ARG A 302 55.44 -9.82 -32.26
C ARG A 302 56.35 -10.97 -31.76
N VAL A 303 56.49 -11.94 -32.67
CA VAL A 303 57.40 -13.11 -32.74
C VAL A 303 57.02 -14.33 -31.91
#